data_AF-A0A2E9FGA1-F1
#
_entry.id   AF-A0A2E9FGA1-F1
#
_cell.length_a   1.000
_cell.length_b   1.000
_cell.length_c   1.000
_cell.angle_alpha   90.00
_cell.angle_beta   90.00
_cell.angle_gamma   90.00
#
_symmetry.space_group_name_H-M   'P 1'
#
loop_
_entity.id
_entity.type
_entity.pdbx_description
1 polymer ?
#
loop_
_entity_poly.entity_id
_entity_poly.type
_entity_poly.pdbx_seq_one_letter_code
_entity_poly.pdbx_strand_id
1 'polypeptide(L)'
;MDRFTTISLYVLLVFFAAQSVGILFFYEWFKHPFFLPTGITEEYVITFRERTVIPAIFVTIIYFLYRYLSGRNPTSPIWPVYVIFTSWTFCMSIGFFTIDFTITYLVIFIISLFTTLLVRRAHNKRKNEIF
;
A
#
# COMPACT_ATOMS: atom_id res chain seq x y z
N MET A 1 -17.05 -9.70 11.82
CA MET A 1 -16.46 -8.44 11.27
C MET A 1 -17.49 -7.30 11.18
N ASP A 2 -17.11 -6.04 11.45
CA ASP A 2 -18.03 -4.87 11.39
C ASP A 2 -18.30 -4.40 9.95
N ARG A 3 -19.50 -3.84 9.72
CA ARG A 3 -19.93 -3.37 8.39
C ARG A 3 -18.94 -2.38 7.77
N PHE A 4 -18.41 -1.45 8.57
CA PHE A 4 -17.45 -0.45 8.09
C PHE A 4 -16.19 -1.12 7.53
N THR A 5 -15.51 -1.96 8.31
CA THR A 5 -14.30 -2.67 7.87
C THR A 5 -14.57 -3.54 6.64
N THR A 6 -15.70 -4.24 6.61
CA THR A 6 -16.09 -5.06 5.45
C THR A 6 -16.25 -4.22 4.19
N ILE A 7 -16.98 -3.11 4.25
CA ILE A 7 -17.19 -2.21 3.11
C ILE A 7 -15.85 -1.63 2.65
N SER A 8 -15.00 -1.18 3.56
CA SER A 8 -13.68 -0.63 3.21
C SER A 8 -12.78 -1.66 2.53
N LEU A 9 -12.81 -2.93 2.97
CA LEU A 9 -12.05 -4.00 2.31
C LEU A 9 -12.57 -4.29 0.90
N TYR A 10 -13.89 -4.25 0.67
CA TYR A 10 -14.45 -4.36 -0.67
C TYR A 10 -14.06 -3.19 -1.57
N VAL A 11 -14.08 -1.97 -1.04
CA VAL A 11 -13.61 -0.78 -1.77
C VAL A 11 -12.13 -0.94 -2.16
N LEU A 12 -11.27 -1.38 -1.24
CA LEU A 12 -9.86 -1.66 -1.55
C LEU A 12 -9.71 -2.75 -2.62
N LEU A 13 -10.50 -3.83 -2.52
CA LEU A 13 -10.48 -4.92 -3.50
C LEU A 13 -10.82 -4.42 -4.90
N VAL A 14 -11.93 -3.70 -5.05
CA VAL A 14 -12.36 -3.14 -6.34
C VAL A 14 -11.33 -2.13 -6.85
N PHE A 15 -10.81 -1.27 -5.98
CA PHE A 15 -9.77 -0.31 -6.33
C PHE A 15 -8.53 -0.99 -6.89
N PHE A 16 -7.96 -1.98 -6.19
CA PHE A 16 -6.76 -2.68 -6.67
C PHE A 16 -7.02 -3.54 -7.89
N ALA A 17 -8.20 -4.13 -8.04
CA ALA A 17 -8.57 -4.84 -9.26
C ALA A 17 -8.60 -3.89 -10.46
N ALA A 18 -9.25 -2.72 -10.31
CA ALA A 18 -9.29 -1.69 -11.35
C ALA A 18 -7.89 -1.15 -11.69
N GLN A 19 -7.06 -0.86 -10.68
CA GLN A 19 -5.68 -0.43 -10.90
C GLN A 19 -4.86 -1.51 -11.62
N SER A 20 -5.01 -2.78 -11.25
CA SER A 20 -4.27 -3.89 -11.86
C SER A 20 -4.64 -4.05 -13.34
N VAL A 21 -5.93 -4.07 -13.66
CA VAL A 21 -6.43 -4.13 -15.05
C VAL A 21 -5.99 -2.89 -15.83
N GLY A 22 -6.12 -1.70 -15.22
CA GLY A 22 -5.72 -0.44 -15.82
C GLY A 22 -4.25 -0.42 -16.22
N ILE A 23 -3.35 -0.77 -15.31
CA ILE A 23 -1.90 -0.76 -15.58
C ILE A 23 -1.52 -1.82 -16.60
N LEU A 24 -2.14 -3.01 -16.58
CA LEU A 24 -1.79 -4.10 -17.49
C LEU A 24 -2.23 -3.84 -18.94
N PHE A 25 -3.42 -3.30 -19.15
CA PHE A 25 -4.02 -3.18 -20.48
C PHE A 25 -4.03 -1.75 -21.03
N PHE A 26 -3.92 -0.75 -20.16
CA PHE A 26 -4.02 0.67 -20.52
C PHE A 26 -2.83 1.47 -20.00
N TYR A 27 -1.64 0.88 -19.95
CA TYR A 27 -0.44 1.47 -19.37
C TYR A 27 -0.16 2.92 -19.85
N GLU A 28 -0.34 3.20 -21.15
CA GLU A 28 -0.12 4.54 -21.72
C GLU A 28 -1.06 5.60 -21.12
N TRP A 29 -2.26 5.21 -20.67
CA TRP A 29 -3.19 6.11 -19.97
C TRP A 29 -2.73 6.41 -18.54
N PHE A 30 -1.94 5.52 -17.93
CA PHE A 30 -1.36 5.70 -16.59
C PHE A 30 0.02 6.36 -16.62
N LYS A 31 0.69 6.37 -17.78
CA LYS A 31 1.99 7.02 -18.02
C LYS A 31 1.88 8.54 -17.91
N HIS A 32 0.84 9.09 -18.52
CA HIS A 32 0.53 10.50 -18.34
C HIS A 32 -0.24 10.65 -17.03
N PRO A 33 0.27 11.43 -16.06
CA PRO A 33 -0.42 11.59 -14.81
C PRO A 33 -1.83 12.12 -15.12
N PHE A 34 -2.86 11.36 -14.70
CA PHE A 34 -4.23 11.87 -14.52
C PHE A 34 -4.27 13.13 -13.61
N PHE A 35 -3.12 13.49 -13.02
CA PHE A 35 -2.81 14.62 -12.17
C PHE A 35 -2.35 15.90 -12.91
N LEU A 36 -2.68 16.08 -14.19
CA LEU A 36 -2.50 17.38 -14.89
C LEU A 36 -2.99 18.61 -14.08
N PRO A 37 -4.05 18.54 -13.24
CA PRO A 37 -4.45 19.67 -12.39
C PRO A 37 -3.62 19.86 -11.11
N THR A 38 -2.78 18.89 -10.70
CA THR A 38 -2.11 18.92 -9.38
C THR A 38 -0.63 19.32 -9.42
N GLY A 39 -0.10 19.67 -10.60
CA GLY A 39 1.30 20.08 -10.76
C GLY A 39 2.34 18.96 -10.59
N ILE A 40 1.94 17.69 -10.71
CA ILE A 40 2.86 16.54 -10.63
C ILE A 40 3.50 16.30 -11.99
N THR A 41 4.83 16.34 -12.04
CA THR A 41 5.60 16.02 -13.25
C THR A 41 5.80 14.51 -13.41
N GLU A 42 6.07 14.06 -14.63
CA GLU A 42 6.39 12.65 -14.90
C GLU A 42 7.65 12.20 -14.12
N GLU A 43 8.66 13.06 -14.06
CA GLU A 43 9.89 12.84 -13.29
C GLU A 43 9.60 12.63 -11.80
N TYR A 44 8.65 13.38 -11.23
CA TYR A 44 8.21 13.19 -9.85
C TYR A 44 7.59 11.81 -9.65
N VAL A 45 6.74 11.35 -10.57
CA VAL A 45 6.11 10.02 -10.49
C VAL A 45 7.15 8.90 -10.57
N ILE A 46 8.16 9.04 -11.44
CA ILE A 46 9.27 8.09 -11.56
C ILE A 46 10.06 8.06 -10.24
N THR A 47 10.47 9.23 -9.75
CA THR A 47 11.23 9.36 -8.51
C THR A 47 10.46 8.81 -7.32
N PHE A 48 9.16 9.10 -7.24
CA PHE A 48 8.26 8.55 -6.24
C PHE A 48 8.26 7.02 -6.29
N ARG A 49 8.03 6.42 -7.47
CA ARG A 49 8.03 4.95 -7.65
C ARG A 49 9.35 4.32 -7.21
N GLU A 50 10.47 4.93 -7.59
CA GLU A 50 11.80 4.40 -7.30
C GLU A 50 12.21 4.52 -5.84
N ARG A 51 11.78 5.58 -5.16
CA ARG A 51 12.17 5.84 -3.76
C ARG A 51 11.15 5.36 -2.73
N THR A 52 9.92 5.03 -3.13
CA THR A 52 8.89 4.50 -2.21
C THR A 52 8.36 3.12 -2.63
N VAL A 53 7.90 2.93 -3.86
CA VAL A 53 7.16 1.72 -4.29
C VAL A 53 8.08 0.52 -4.35
N ILE A 54 9.18 0.66 -5.08
CA ILE A 54 10.14 -0.43 -5.28
C ILE A 54 10.75 -0.86 -3.93
N PRO A 55 11.25 0.06 -3.06
CA PRO A 55 11.73 -0.30 -1.73
C PRO A 55 10.67 -1.00 -0.87
N ALA A 56 9.40 -0.56 -0.91
CA ALA A 56 8.34 -1.18 -0.12
C ALA A 56 8.11 -2.65 -0.50
N ILE A 57 8.24 -2.98 -1.79
CA ILE A 57 8.18 -4.37 -2.27
C ILE A 57 9.32 -5.18 -1.65
N PHE A 58 10.56 -4.67 -1.68
CA PHE A 58 11.70 -5.36 -1.09
C PHE A 58 11.57 -5.53 0.42
N VAL A 59 11.13 -4.51 1.16
CA VAL A 59 10.87 -4.62 2.60
C VAL A 59 9.79 -5.67 2.90
N THR A 60 8.76 -5.74 2.06
CA THR A 60 7.71 -6.77 2.19
C THR A 60 8.29 -8.19 1.99
N ILE A 61 9.13 -8.38 0.97
CA ILE A 61 9.79 -9.65 0.69
C ILE A 61 10.72 -10.03 1.86
N ILE A 62 11.55 -9.10 2.32
CA ILE A 62 12.46 -9.29 3.47
C ILE A 62 11.66 -9.75 4.69
N TYR A 63 10.53 -9.11 4.97
CA TYR A 63 9.66 -9.51 6.07
C TYR A 63 9.20 -10.97 5.94
N PHE A 64 8.75 -11.39 4.75
CA PHE A 64 8.25 -12.75 4.53
C PHE A 64 9.35 -13.80 4.57
N LEU A 65 10.52 -13.50 4.01
CA LEU A 65 11.70 -14.36 4.12
C LEU A 65 12.11 -14.55 5.57
N TYR A 66 12.26 -13.46 6.33
CA TYR A 66 12.58 -13.51 7.75
C TYR A 66 11.53 -14.31 8.54
N ARG A 67 10.25 -14.10 8.24
CA ARG A 67 9.15 -14.81 8.88
C ARG A 67 9.20 -16.32 8.62
N TYR A 68 9.49 -16.72 7.40
CA TYR A 68 9.63 -18.13 7.02
C TYR A 68 10.83 -18.76 7.76
N LEU A 69 12.00 -18.12 7.69
CA LEU A 69 13.22 -18.60 8.33
C LEU A 69 13.11 -18.69 9.86
N SER A 70 12.27 -17.85 10.48
CA SER A 70 12.01 -17.88 11.92
C SER A 70 10.94 -18.91 12.35
N GLY A 71 10.42 -19.74 11.44
CA GLY A 71 9.48 -20.81 11.76
C GLY A 71 8.12 -20.32 12.27
N ARG A 72 7.70 -19.09 11.95
CA ARG A 72 6.44 -18.51 12.46
C ARG A 72 5.22 -19.08 11.74
N ASN A 73 4.21 -19.47 12.52
CA ASN A 73 2.95 -20.06 12.07
C ASN A 73 2.18 -19.23 11.00
N PRO A 74 1.29 -19.90 10.24
CA PRO A 74 0.40 -19.24 9.28
C PRO A 74 -0.45 -18.18 9.95
N THR A 75 -0.67 -17.07 9.25
CA THR A 75 -1.52 -15.95 9.70
C THR A 75 -2.79 -15.87 8.88
N SER A 76 -3.75 -15.08 9.36
CA SER A 76 -4.96 -14.79 8.59
C SER A 76 -4.61 -14.32 7.16
N PRO A 77 -5.45 -14.63 6.15
CA PRO A 77 -5.28 -14.16 4.77
C PRO A 77 -5.12 -12.64 4.58
N ILE A 78 -5.56 -11.82 5.55
CA ILE A 78 -5.41 -10.36 5.51
C ILE A 78 -4.02 -9.89 5.99
N TRP A 79 -3.21 -10.79 6.57
CA TRP A 79 -1.88 -10.46 7.10
C TRP A 79 -0.92 -9.96 6.02
N PRO A 80 -0.81 -10.60 4.84
CA PRO A 80 0.07 -10.08 3.80
C PRO A 80 -0.31 -8.70 3.31
N VAL A 81 -1.60 -8.41 3.24
CA VAL A 81 -2.08 -7.05 2.94
C VAL A 81 -1.59 -6.06 4.01
N TYR A 82 -1.68 -6.43 5.29
CA TYR A 82 -1.17 -5.58 6.37
C TYR A 82 0.33 -5.31 6.26
N VAL A 83 1.12 -6.33 5.93
CA VAL A 83 2.58 -6.17 5.76
C VAL A 83 2.89 -5.25 4.59
N ILE A 84 2.26 -5.46 3.43
CA ILE A 84 2.46 -4.61 2.24
C ILE A 84 2.21 -3.14 2.59
N PHE A 85 1.08 -2.84 3.24
CA PHE A 85 0.76 -1.48 3.63
C PHE A 85 1.68 -0.92 4.71
N THR A 86 2.13 -1.74 5.66
CA THR A 86 3.12 -1.33 6.67
C THR A 86 4.45 -0.98 6.03
N SER A 87 4.94 -1.80 5.10
CA SER A 87 6.17 -1.57 4.33
C SER A 87 6.03 -0.32 3.45
N TRP A 88 4.90 -0.16 2.79
CA TRP A 88 4.57 1.01 1.98
C TRP A 88 4.58 2.30 2.81
N THR A 89 3.86 2.32 3.94
CA THR A 89 3.85 3.46 4.86
C THR A 89 5.23 3.75 5.44
N PHE A 90 6.02 2.72 5.78
CA PHE A 90 7.39 2.89 6.24
C PHE A 90 8.28 3.56 5.18
N CYS A 91 8.25 3.09 3.94
CA CYS A 91 8.99 3.71 2.84
C CYS A 91 8.51 5.14 2.55
N MET A 92 7.20 5.41 2.65
CA MET A 92 6.66 6.76 2.54
C MET A 92 7.13 7.68 3.68
N SER A 93 7.30 7.16 4.91
CA SER A 93 7.89 7.94 6.02
C SER A 93 9.34 8.34 5.71
N ILE A 94 10.12 7.44 5.10
CA ILE A 94 11.49 7.75 4.66
C ILE A 94 11.48 8.73 3.49
N GLY A 95 10.52 8.59 2.56
CA GLY A 95 10.42 9.42 1.37
C GLY A 95 10.22 10.92 1.66
N PHE A 96 9.72 11.31 2.84
CA PHE A 96 9.71 12.72 3.27
C PHE A 96 11.10 13.35 3.32
N PHE A 97 12.15 12.55 3.47
CA PHE A 97 13.53 13.02 3.52
C PHE A 97 14.27 12.82 2.19
N THR A 98 13.68 12.10 1.24
CA THR A 98 14.38 11.68 0.01
C THR A 98 13.66 12.11 -1.27
N ILE A 99 12.47 12.68 -1.21
CA ILE A 99 11.72 13.19 -2.37
C ILE A 99 11.24 14.60 -2.05
N ASP A 100 11.07 15.43 -3.08
CA ASP A 100 10.45 16.74 -2.92
C ASP A 100 9.04 16.63 -2.32
N PHE A 101 8.81 17.41 -1.28
CA PHE A 101 7.53 17.42 -0.59
C PHE A 101 6.44 18.01 -1.49
N THR A 102 5.34 17.30 -1.64
CA THR A 102 4.14 17.78 -2.31
C THR A 102 2.90 17.50 -1.44
N ILE A 103 1.86 18.30 -1.61
CA ILE A 103 0.57 18.05 -0.93
C ILE A 103 0.03 16.67 -1.32
N THR A 104 0.19 16.28 -2.59
CA THR A 104 -0.22 14.95 -3.05
C THR A 104 0.52 13.83 -2.32
N TYR A 105 1.83 13.98 -2.10
CA TYR A 105 2.60 13.02 -1.30
C TYR A 105 2.05 12.88 0.12
N LEU A 106 1.77 14.00 0.78
CA LEU A 106 1.17 14.00 2.11
C LEU A 106 -0.20 13.31 2.13
N VAL A 107 -1.06 13.57 1.14
CA VAL A 107 -2.38 12.93 1.02
C VAL A 107 -2.23 11.42 0.84
N ILE A 108 -1.34 10.97 -0.06
CA ILE A 108 -1.07 9.54 -0.28
C ILE A 108 -0.51 8.89 0.99
N PHE A 109 0.36 9.59 1.72
CA PHE A 109 0.88 9.13 3.00
C PHE A 109 -0.24 8.92 4.04
N ILE A 110 -1.14 9.90 4.19
CA ILE A 110 -2.29 9.81 5.12
C ILE A 110 -3.21 8.64 4.72
N ILE A 111 -3.50 8.46 3.43
CA ILE A 111 -4.29 7.33 2.93
C ILE A 111 -3.58 6.00 3.25
N SER A 112 -2.25 5.94 3.09
CA SER A 112 -1.47 4.75 3.43
C SER A 112 -1.55 4.40 4.91
N LEU A 113 -1.42 5.40 5.80
CA LEU A 113 -1.52 5.24 7.25
C LEU A 113 -2.90 4.73 7.64
N PHE A 114 -3.94 5.38 7.12
CA PHE A 114 -5.32 4.99 7.38
C PHE A 114 -5.58 3.55 6.94
N THR A 115 -5.12 3.17 5.74
CA THR A 115 -5.28 1.82 5.22
C THR A 115 -4.51 0.80 6.05
N THR A 116 -3.28 1.09 6.48
CA THR A 116 -2.50 0.24 7.39
C THR A 116 -3.27 -0.03 8.69
N LEU A 117 -3.83 1.01 9.32
CA LEU A 117 -4.62 0.88 10.55
C LEU A 117 -5.91 0.08 10.33
N LEU A 118 -6.58 0.28 9.20
CA LEU A 118 -7.79 -0.44 8.84
C LEU A 118 -7.53 -1.94 8.67
N VAL A 119 -6.49 -2.29 7.92
CA VAL A 119 -6.12 -3.69 7.66
C VAL A 119 -5.60 -4.35 8.95
N ARG A 120 -4.89 -3.61 9.82
CA ARG A 120 -4.51 -4.08 11.17
C ARG A 120 -5.73 -4.42 12.01
N ARG A 121 -6.76 -3.56 12.00
CA ARG A 121 -8.01 -3.79 12.71
C ARG A 121 -8.72 -5.05 12.19
N ALA A 122 -8.78 -5.22 10.86
CA ALA A 122 -9.35 -6.41 10.24
C ALA A 122 -8.61 -7.70 10.66
N HIS A 123 -7.27 -7.66 10.67
CA HIS A 123 -6.46 -8.79 11.15
C HIS A 123 -6.76 -9.15 12.60
N ASN A 124 -6.74 -8.15 13.51
CA ASN A 124 -6.97 -8.38 14.93
C ASN A 124 -8.36 -8.95 15.20
N LYS A 125 -9.39 -8.48 14.48
CA LYS A 125 -10.74 -9.03 14.61
C LYS A 125 -10.82 -10.49 14.19
N ARG A 126 -10.22 -10.84 13.05
CA ARG A 126 -10.23 -12.22 12.58
C ARG A 126 -9.41 -13.15 13.48
N LYS A 127 -8.35 -12.64 14.10
CA LYS A 127 -7.60 -13.39 15.12
C LYS A 127 -8.47 -13.70 16.34
N ASN A 128 -9.26 -12.73 16.82
CA ASN A 128 -10.16 -12.92 17.96
C ASN A 128 -11.42 -13.75 17.65
N GLU A 129 -11.68 -14.07 16.38
CA GLU A 129 -12.78 -14.97 15.97
C GLU A 129 -12.30 -16.44 15.87
N ILE A 130 -10.98 -16.69 15.85
CA ILE A 130 -10.38 -18.03 15.67
C ILE A 130 -9.83 -18.60 16.99
N PHE A 131 -9.51 -17.73 17.97
CA PHE A 131 -9.02 -18.07 19.30
C PHE A 131 -9.93 -17.45 20.35
#